data_AF-A0A812STU9-F1
#
_entry.id   AF-A0A812STU9-F1
#
_cell.length_a   1.000
_cell.length_b   1.000
_cell.length_c   1.000
_cell.angle_alpha   90.00
_cell.angle_beta   90.00
_cell.angle_gamma   90.00
#
_symmetry.space_group_name_H-M   'P 1'
#
loop_
_entity.id
_entity.type
_entity.pdbx_description
1 polymer ?
#
loop_
_entity_poly.entity_id
_entity_poly.type
_entity_poly.pdbx_seq_one_letter_code
_entity_poly.pdbx_strand_id
1 'polypeptide(L)'
;MTKPDTPYQRLTAAAAQVTIDATYDDLVVQTDVQGLRELVERNRDVLVNARTHLGPECCVPLVNERDFFANNSNNIVYLRDLGRLFRAEGILAGFEKRYEDAAQVGLDLLQLSNATSRGGLKVDHMTSWMITLQGIDVIRRWRTAYEATFCSRLLAAVLTLDAQRDSWEVVVQRDREWEIAVDYEEEPIDWSEAELSDEDKAKMSAEEIADYEAMIEDAQNMSDDERVEMNDLCENRHICVMRLLMVDLAIRVYQGMTESYPETLEQLVPGVLETVPLDPFTQDDFIYQPMLIVPRRADDFLLYSPGPSQQDHGATFGPFPAVAAG
;
A
#
# COMPACT_ATOMS: atom_id res chain seq x y z
N MET A 1 -4.09 33.99 16.80
CA MET A 1 -3.48 33.84 15.46
C MET A 1 -4.00 32.53 14.90
N THR A 2 -4.61 32.53 13.72
CA THR A 2 -4.99 31.29 13.03
C THR A 2 -3.72 30.50 12.70
N LYS A 3 -3.65 29.21 13.05
CA LYS A 3 -2.51 28.34 12.66
C LYS A 3 -2.35 28.42 11.12
N PRO A 4 -1.12 28.49 10.59
CA PRO A 4 -0.91 28.52 9.14
C PRO A 4 -1.43 27.22 8.52
N ASP A 5 -2.13 27.36 7.39
CA ASP A 5 -2.74 26.27 6.64
C ASP A 5 -1.66 25.41 5.95
N THR A 6 -1.46 24.19 6.45
CA THR A 6 -0.43 23.27 5.92
C THR A 6 -0.95 22.53 4.68
N PRO A 7 -0.06 22.01 3.79
CA PRO A 7 -0.49 21.15 2.69
C PRO A 7 -1.33 19.95 3.15
N TYR A 8 -0.98 19.34 4.29
CA TYR A 8 -1.73 18.23 4.88
C TYR A 8 -3.15 18.62 5.28
N GLN A 9 -3.34 19.78 5.91
CA GLN A 9 -4.68 20.26 6.29
C GLN A 9 -5.57 20.51 5.06
N ARG A 10 -5.00 21.04 3.97
CA ARG A 10 -5.75 21.18 2.71
C ARG A 10 -6.07 19.83 2.06
N LEU A 11 -5.13 18.88 2.12
CA LEU A 11 -5.34 17.52 1.62
C LEU A 11 -6.48 16.82 2.38
N THR A 12 -6.47 16.87 3.72
CA THR A 12 -7.53 16.25 4.53
C THR A 12 -8.88 16.95 4.36
N ALA A 13 -8.88 18.28 4.16
CA ALA A 13 -10.10 19.03 3.83
C ALA A 13 -10.67 18.66 2.44
N ALA A 14 -9.82 18.34 1.46
CA ALA A 14 -10.25 17.78 0.18
C ALA A 14 -10.79 16.35 0.38
N ALA A 15 -10.05 15.51 1.10
CA ALA A 15 -10.40 14.12 1.38
C ALA A 15 -11.75 13.98 2.12
N ALA A 16 -12.06 14.91 3.02
CA ALA A 16 -13.34 14.93 3.75
C ALA A 16 -14.57 15.14 2.84
N GLN A 17 -14.38 15.54 1.58
CA GLN A 17 -15.45 15.71 0.59
C GLN A 17 -15.68 14.45 -0.25
N VAL A 18 -14.87 13.40 -0.07
CA VAL A 18 -15.03 12.12 -0.76
C VAL A 18 -16.39 11.52 -0.43
N THR A 19 -17.13 11.15 -1.47
CA THR A 19 -18.40 10.44 -1.36
C THR A 19 -18.24 9.05 -1.97
N ILE A 20 -18.08 8.05 -1.09
CA ILE A 20 -18.07 6.63 -1.43
C ILE A 20 -19.28 5.98 -0.78
N ASP A 21 -19.99 5.13 -1.52
CA ASP A 21 -21.10 4.34 -1.01
C ASP A 21 -20.64 2.92 -0.67
N ALA A 22 -21.52 2.17 0.03
CA ALA A 22 -21.23 0.81 0.47
C ALA A 22 -20.99 -0.18 -0.70
N THR A 23 -21.23 0.22 -1.95
CA THR A 23 -21.04 -0.65 -3.12
C THR A 23 -19.61 -0.60 -3.67
N TYR A 24 -18.73 0.25 -3.14
CA TYR A 24 -17.35 0.41 -3.65
C TYR A 24 -16.59 -0.91 -3.79
N ASP A 25 -16.65 -1.77 -2.78
CA ASP A 25 -15.91 -3.04 -2.83
C ASP A 25 -16.47 -3.96 -3.92
N ASP A 26 -17.79 -3.99 -4.11
CA ASP A 26 -18.44 -4.70 -5.21
C ASP A 26 -18.01 -4.14 -6.58
N LEU A 27 -17.98 -2.82 -6.74
CA LEU A 27 -17.57 -2.18 -8.01
C LEU A 27 -16.15 -2.59 -8.41
N VAL A 28 -15.22 -2.61 -7.45
CA VAL A 28 -13.82 -2.96 -7.70
C VAL A 28 -13.67 -4.47 -7.94
N VAL A 29 -14.27 -5.31 -7.11
CA VAL A 29 -14.16 -6.78 -7.22
C VAL A 29 -14.82 -7.29 -8.50
N GLN A 30 -16.02 -6.79 -8.81
CA GLN A 30 -16.79 -7.22 -9.99
C GLN A 30 -16.33 -6.52 -11.27
N THR A 31 -15.41 -5.55 -11.18
CA THR A 31 -14.93 -4.83 -12.37
C THR A 31 -16.07 -4.10 -13.09
N ASP A 32 -16.99 -3.50 -12.32
CA ASP A 32 -18.09 -2.72 -12.91
C ASP A 32 -17.56 -1.37 -13.42
N VAL A 33 -17.16 -1.37 -14.70
CA VAL A 33 -16.61 -0.18 -15.37
C VAL A 33 -17.60 1.00 -15.36
N GLN A 34 -18.91 0.75 -15.43
CA GLN A 34 -19.88 1.84 -15.46
C GLN A 34 -20.05 2.44 -14.06
N GLY A 35 -20.18 1.61 -13.02
CA GLY A 35 -20.24 2.09 -11.65
C GLY A 35 -18.95 2.80 -11.22
N LEU A 36 -17.78 2.30 -11.62
CA LEU A 36 -16.50 3.00 -11.41
C LEU A 36 -16.48 4.38 -12.08
N ARG A 37 -16.98 4.49 -13.32
CA ARG A 37 -17.07 5.77 -14.04
C ARG A 37 -17.96 6.77 -13.31
N GLU A 38 -19.12 6.32 -12.84
CA GLU A 38 -20.06 7.18 -12.10
C GLU A 38 -19.47 7.64 -10.76
N LEU A 39 -18.79 6.75 -10.04
CA LEU A 39 -18.10 7.06 -8.78
C LEU A 39 -17.00 8.10 -8.99
N VAL A 40 -16.15 7.90 -10.01
CA VAL A 40 -15.04 8.81 -10.33
C VAL A 40 -15.55 10.17 -10.80
N GLU A 41 -16.53 10.21 -11.70
CA GLU A 41 -17.07 11.48 -12.20
C GLU A 41 -17.74 12.30 -11.09
N ARG A 42 -18.48 11.65 -10.18
CA ARG A 42 -19.10 12.32 -9.02
C ARG A 42 -18.08 13.00 -8.11
N ASN A 43 -16.88 12.45 -8.00
CA ASN A 43 -15.82 12.96 -7.11
C ASN A 43 -14.67 13.65 -7.88
N ARG A 44 -14.88 14.00 -9.15
CA ARG A 44 -13.81 14.53 -10.02
C ARG A 44 -13.11 15.75 -9.45
N ASP A 45 -13.87 16.70 -8.93
CA ASP A 45 -13.31 17.94 -8.35
C ASP A 45 -12.50 17.66 -7.09
N VAL A 46 -12.89 16.65 -6.30
CA VAL A 46 -12.17 16.21 -5.10
C VAL A 46 -10.80 15.62 -5.47
N LEU A 47 -10.76 14.75 -6.49
CA LEU A 47 -9.52 14.16 -7.01
C LEU A 47 -8.57 15.22 -7.55
N VAL A 48 -9.08 16.16 -8.36
CA VAL A 48 -8.28 17.27 -8.90
C VAL A 48 -7.71 18.13 -7.77
N ASN A 49 -8.55 18.49 -6.79
CA ASN A 49 -8.13 19.32 -5.66
C ASN A 49 -7.06 18.62 -4.80
N ALA A 50 -7.29 17.36 -4.43
CA ALA A 50 -6.36 16.57 -3.61
C ALA A 50 -4.97 16.49 -4.25
N ARG A 51 -4.88 16.24 -5.57
CA ARG A 51 -3.60 16.22 -6.30
C ARG A 51 -2.79 17.50 -6.18
N THR A 52 -3.43 18.66 -6.02
CA THR A 52 -2.71 19.95 -5.86
C THR A 52 -2.00 20.08 -4.51
N HIS A 53 -2.24 19.17 -3.57
CA HIS A 53 -1.68 19.18 -2.23
C HIS A 53 -0.75 18.00 -1.96
N LEU A 54 -0.68 17.02 -2.88
CA LEU A 54 0.30 15.95 -2.83
C LEU A 54 1.70 16.51 -3.15
N GLY A 55 2.70 16.10 -2.36
CA GLY A 55 4.07 16.55 -2.55
C GLY A 55 4.99 16.18 -1.39
N PRO A 56 6.30 16.46 -1.50
CA PRO A 56 7.28 16.14 -0.47
C PRO A 56 7.03 16.89 0.85
N GLU A 57 6.46 18.10 0.79
CA GLU A 57 6.16 18.93 1.97
C GLU A 57 4.81 18.58 2.64
N CYS A 58 4.04 17.64 2.07
CA CYS A 58 2.80 17.19 2.69
C CYS A 58 3.11 16.06 3.68
N CYS A 59 2.97 16.35 4.97
CA CYS A 59 3.21 15.41 6.07
C CYS A 59 2.30 15.73 7.26
N VAL A 60 2.08 14.74 8.13
CA VAL A 60 1.25 14.87 9.32
C VAL A 60 1.88 15.93 10.25
N PRO A 61 1.17 17.00 10.61
CA PRO A 61 1.68 18.04 11.51
C PRO A 61 1.53 17.58 12.97
N LEU A 62 2.35 16.63 13.40
CA LEU A 62 2.31 16.08 14.76
C LEU A 62 2.45 17.20 15.80
N VAL A 63 1.55 17.20 16.78
CA VAL A 63 1.60 18.07 17.95
C VAL A 63 1.57 17.24 19.22
N ASN A 64 2.35 17.64 20.22
CA ASN A 64 2.40 16.98 21.53
C ASN A 64 1.22 17.43 22.40
N GLU A 65 0.01 17.09 21.96
CA GLU A 65 -1.25 17.32 22.65
C GLU A 65 -1.94 15.96 22.85
N ARG A 66 -2.48 15.67 24.04
CA ARG A 66 -3.09 14.38 24.38
C ARG A 66 -4.25 14.01 23.43
N ASP A 67 -5.03 14.99 23.00
CA ASP A 67 -6.17 14.80 22.08
C ASP A 67 -5.75 14.72 20.61
N PHE A 68 -4.44 14.75 20.27
CA PHE A 68 -3.97 14.71 18.89
C PHE A 68 -4.49 13.48 18.15
N PHE A 69 -4.36 12.29 18.75
CA PHE A 69 -4.81 11.04 18.15
C PHE A 69 -6.31 11.07 17.85
N ALA A 70 -7.14 11.45 18.84
CA ALA A 70 -8.59 11.55 18.67
C ALA A 70 -8.96 12.53 17.55
N ASN A 71 -8.30 13.68 17.49
CA ASN A 71 -8.54 14.69 16.45
C ASN A 71 -8.07 14.23 15.06
N ASN A 72 -6.97 13.49 14.98
CA ASN A 72 -6.39 13.02 13.72
C ASN A 72 -7.08 11.76 13.16
N SER A 73 -7.74 10.97 14.01
CA SER A 73 -8.44 9.74 13.60
C SER A 73 -9.43 9.96 12.44
N ASN A 74 -10.17 11.08 12.43
CA ASN A 74 -11.06 11.44 11.32
C ASN A 74 -10.28 11.71 10.02
N ASN A 75 -9.12 12.36 10.10
CA ASN A 75 -8.28 12.58 8.92
C ASN A 75 -7.81 11.26 8.31
N ILE A 76 -7.45 10.29 9.15
CA ILE A 76 -7.05 8.94 8.72
C ILE A 76 -8.19 8.28 7.94
N VAL A 77 -9.44 8.37 8.44
CA VAL A 77 -10.62 7.86 7.72
C VAL A 77 -10.80 8.56 6.38
N TYR A 78 -10.70 9.89 6.33
CA TYR A 78 -10.84 10.65 5.08
C TYR A 78 -9.76 10.29 4.06
N LEU A 79 -8.50 10.17 4.48
CA LEU A 79 -7.38 9.81 3.61
C LEU A 79 -7.51 8.36 3.10
N ARG A 80 -8.04 7.44 3.92
CA ARG A 80 -8.36 6.07 3.51
C ARG A 80 -9.40 6.05 2.40
N ASP A 81 -10.47 6.84 2.54
CA ASP A 81 -11.52 6.93 1.54
C ASP A 81 -11.04 7.63 0.26
N LEU A 82 -10.17 8.64 0.38
CA LEU A 82 -9.48 9.23 -0.76
C LEU A 82 -8.59 8.19 -1.49
N GLY A 83 -7.88 7.33 -0.75
CA GLY A 83 -7.10 6.23 -1.33
C GLY A 83 -7.98 5.25 -2.12
N ARG A 84 -9.12 4.85 -1.56
CA ARG A 84 -10.12 4.03 -2.27
C ARG A 84 -10.60 4.70 -3.56
N LEU A 85 -10.87 6.00 -3.52
CA LEU A 85 -11.31 6.75 -4.70
C LEU A 85 -10.22 6.82 -5.79
N PHE A 86 -8.97 7.12 -5.43
CA PHE A 86 -7.85 7.05 -6.38
C PHE A 86 -7.73 5.64 -6.97
N ARG A 87 -7.81 4.59 -6.16
CA ARG A 87 -7.77 3.21 -6.67
C ARG A 87 -8.87 2.94 -7.70
N ALA A 88 -10.10 3.40 -7.47
CA ALA A 88 -11.19 3.29 -8.45
C ALA A 88 -10.85 4.02 -9.77
N GLU A 89 -10.30 5.23 -9.71
CA GLU A 89 -9.85 6.00 -10.88
C GLU A 89 -8.77 5.26 -11.67
N GLY A 90 -7.76 4.70 -10.99
CA GLY A 90 -6.66 3.96 -11.61
C GLY A 90 -7.13 2.66 -12.27
N ILE A 91 -8.04 1.94 -11.62
CA ILE A 91 -8.67 0.73 -12.19
C ILE A 91 -9.49 1.09 -13.45
N LEU A 92 -10.32 2.14 -13.36
CA LEU A 92 -11.12 2.63 -14.49
C LEU A 92 -10.24 3.02 -15.68
N ALA A 93 -9.19 3.82 -15.45
CA ALA A 93 -8.24 4.23 -16.47
C ALA A 93 -7.63 3.04 -17.21
N GLY A 94 -7.26 1.98 -16.47
CA GLY A 94 -6.75 0.75 -17.04
C GLY A 94 -7.76 0.01 -17.93
N PHE A 95 -9.02 -0.10 -17.51
CA PHE A 95 -10.09 -0.69 -18.34
C PHE A 95 -10.37 0.13 -19.60
N GLU A 96 -10.21 1.45 -19.53
CA GLU A 96 -10.30 2.35 -20.68
C GLU A 96 -9.02 2.40 -21.52
N LYS A 97 -8.04 1.54 -21.23
CA LYS A 97 -6.73 1.44 -21.90
C LYS A 97 -5.90 2.73 -21.83
N ARG A 98 -6.16 3.57 -20.83
CA ARG A 98 -5.36 4.74 -20.48
C ARG A 98 -4.29 4.31 -19.47
N TYR A 99 -3.37 3.46 -19.92
CA TYR A 99 -2.42 2.77 -19.02
C TYR A 99 -1.44 3.72 -18.32
N GLU A 100 -0.96 4.76 -19.00
CA GLU A 100 -0.12 5.79 -18.36
C GLU A 100 -0.89 6.55 -17.28
N ASP A 101 -2.17 6.88 -17.53
CA ASP A 101 -3.03 7.51 -16.52
C ASP A 101 -3.23 6.60 -15.30
N ALA A 102 -3.44 5.30 -15.52
CA ALA A 102 -3.55 4.33 -14.43
C ALA A 102 -2.28 4.27 -13.58
N ALA A 103 -1.10 4.22 -14.22
CA ALA A 103 0.17 4.24 -13.50
C ALA A 103 0.40 5.57 -12.76
N GLN A 104 0.00 6.71 -13.34
CA GLN A 104 0.07 8.01 -12.66
C GLN A 104 -0.80 8.04 -11.41
N VAL A 105 -2.02 7.50 -11.46
CA VAL A 105 -2.88 7.34 -10.27
C VAL A 105 -2.21 6.45 -9.21
N GLY A 106 -1.50 5.40 -9.64
CA GLY A 106 -0.67 4.59 -8.76
C GLY A 106 0.42 5.40 -8.05
N LEU A 107 1.09 6.32 -8.74
CA LEU A 107 2.06 7.25 -8.13
C LEU A 107 1.38 8.24 -7.18
N ASP A 108 0.18 8.73 -7.51
CA ASP A 108 -0.60 9.60 -6.63
C ASP A 108 -0.96 8.89 -5.31
N LEU A 109 -1.29 7.59 -5.37
CA LEU A 109 -1.50 6.73 -4.19
C LEU A 109 -0.24 6.58 -3.35
N LEU A 110 0.92 6.37 -3.98
CA LEU A 110 2.20 6.30 -3.25
C LEU A 110 2.54 7.65 -2.58
N GLN A 111 2.25 8.77 -3.24
CA GLN A 111 2.39 10.10 -2.64
C GLN A 111 1.41 10.32 -1.48
N LEU A 112 0.15 9.88 -1.62
CA LEU A 112 -0.85 9.93 -0.55
C LEU A 112 -0.41 9.09 0.65
N SER A 113 0.14 7.90 0.42
CA SER A 113 0.71 7.07 1.49
C SER A 113 1.80 7.81 2.24
N ASN A 114 2.77 8.40 1.53
CA ASN A 114 3.83 9.20 2.16
C ASN A 114 3.27 10.42 2.91
N ALA A 115 2.24 11.08 2.38
CA ALA A 115 1.59 12.20 3.06
C ALA A 115 0.86 11.76 4.33
N THR A 116 0.33 10.53 4.34
CA THR A 116 -0.39 9.94 5.46
C THR A 116 0.56 9.49 6.56
N SER A 117 1.74 8.92 6.24
CA SER A 117 2.66 8.38 7.26
C SER A 117 3.70 9.38 7.79
N ARG A 118 4.29 10.20 6.91
CA ARG A 118 5.47 11.00 7.29
C ARG A 118 5.12 12.00 8.39
N GLY A 119 5.98 12.03 9.40
CA GLY A 119 5.79 12.88 10.58
C GLY A 119 4.67 12.44 11.51
N GLY A 120 3.88 11.42 11.16
CA GLY A 120 2.76 10.89 11.94
C GLY A 120 3.19 9.88 13.00
N LEU A 121 2.21 9.37 13.72
CA LEU A 121 2.34 8.33 14.74
C LEU A 121 2.28 6.93 14.09
N LYS A 122 2.41 5.88 14.92
CA LYS A 122 2.34 4.49 14.46
C LYS A 122 1.07 4.20 13.65
N VAL A 123 -0.08 4.68 14.11
CA VAL A 123 -1.39 4.49 13.45
C VAL A 123 -1.46 5.12 12.05
N ASP A 124 -0.79 6.26 11.86
CA ASP A 124 -0.74 6.96 10.58
C ASP A 124 0.06 6.15 9.56
N HIS A 125 1.20 5.61 9.99
CA HIS A 125 2.04 4.72 9.19
C HIS A 125 1.35 3.41 8.83
N MET A 126 0.69 2.77 9.81
CA MET A 126 -0.09 1.55 9.58
C MET A 126 -1.27 1.77 8.64
N THR A 127 -1.86 2.96 8.60
CA THR A 127 -2.90 3.27 7.60
C THR A 127 -2.31 3.43 6.20
N SER A 128 -1.14 4.06 6.11
CA SER A 128 -0.42 4.32 4.88
C SER A 128 -0.06 3.03 4.14
N TRP A 129 0.26 1.95 4.86
CA TRP A 129 0.46 0.60 4.35
C TRP A 129 -0.62 0.15 3.35
N MET A 130 -1.89 0.26 3.72
CA MET A 130 -3.00 -0.11 2.85
C MET A 130 -3.03 0.74 1.57
N ILE A 131 -2.81 2.05 1.68
CA ILE A 131 -2.76 2.97 0.54
C ILE A 131 -1.57 2.63 -0.39
N THR A 132 -0.42 2.26 0.18
CA THR A 132 0.75 1.78 -0.58
C THR A 132 0.40 0.54 -1.40
N LEU A 133 -0.23 -0.46 -0.80
CA LEU A 133 -0.61 -1.69 -1.51
C LEU A 133 -1.60 -1.41 -2.64
N GLN A 134 -2.54 -0.49 -2.44
CA GLN A 134 -3.44 -0.03 -3.50
C GLN A 134 -2.68 0.61 -4.67
N GLY A 135 -1.70 1.49 -4.38
CA GLY A 135 -0.86 2.11 -5.41
C GLY A 135 -0.07 1.08 -6.21
N ILE A 136 0.53 0.11 -5.51
CA ILE A 136 1.30 -0.97 -6.15
C ILE A 136 0.38 -1.89 -6.97
N ASP A 137 -0.81 -2.25 -6.47
CA ASP A 137 -1.81 -3.04 -7.20
C ASP A 137 -2.18 -2.36 -8.52
N VAL A 138 -2.51 -1.06 -8.49
CA VAL A 138 -2.85 -0.29 -9.69
C VAL A 138 -1.70 -0.30 -10.70
N ILE A 139 -0.46 -0.03 -10.28
CA ILE A 139 0.70 -0.03 -11.18
C ILE A 139 0.95 -1.43 -11.74
N ARG A 140 0.99 -2.46 -10.89
CA ARG A 140 1.30 -3.84 -11.30
C ARG A 140 0.24 -4.39 -12.25
N ARG A 141 -1.03 -4.06 -12.07
CA ARG A 141 -2.14 -4.65 -12.83
C ARG A 141 -1.97 -4.47 -14.34
N TRP A 142 -1.41 -3.34 -14.77
CA TRP A 142 -1.29 -2.97 -16.18
C TRP A 142 0.17 -2.98 -16.69
N ARG A 143 1.10 -3.52 -15.90
CA ARG A 143 2.55 -3.42 -16.16
C ARG A 143 3.04 -4.03 -17.47
N THR A 144 2.30 -4.98 -18.02
CA THR A 144 2.61 -5.59 -19.32
C THR A 144 2.21 -4.71 -20.51
N ALA A 145 1.42 -3.66 -20.28
CA ALA A 145 1.00 -2.70 -21.30
C ALA A 145 1.86 -1.43 -21.34
N TYR A 146 2.84 -1.30 -20.44
CA TYR A 146 3.73 -0.16 -20.38
C TYR A 146 4.89 -0.29 -21.36
N GLU A 147 5.18 0.78 -22.08
CA GLU A 147 6.37 0.92 -22.91
C GLU A 147 7.63 1.03 -22.04
N ALA A 148 8.77 0.54 -22.53
CA ALA A 148 10.01 0.53 -21.76
C ALA A 148 10.48 1.93 -21.30
N THR A 149 10.30 2.95 -22.15
CA THR A 149 10.62 4.34 -21.82
C THR A 149 9.71 4.89 -20.71
N PHE A 150 8.45 4.44 -20.68
CA PHE A 150 7.53 4.77 -19.60
C PHE A 150 7.91 4.03 -18.31
N CYS A 151 8.23 2.74 -18.38
CA CYS A 151 8.73 1.96 -17.23
C CYS A 151 9.96 2.61 -16.58
N SER A 152 10.87 3.18 -17.37
CA SER A 152 12.06 3.87 -16.84
C SER A 152 11.70 5.12 -16.03
N ARG A 153 10.79 5.96 -16.54
CA ARG A 153 10.28 7.13 -15.81
C ARG A 153 9.53 6.72 -14.54
N LEU A 154 8.70 5.69 -14.66
CA LEU A 154 7.90 5.15 -13.56
C LEU A 154 8.80 4.57 -12.45
N LEU A 155 9.83 3.81 -12.81
CA LEU A 155 10.83 3.28 -11.88
C LEU A 155 11.52 4.40 -11.10
N ALA A 156 11.99 5.44 -11.80
CA ALA A 156 12.63 6.59 -11.15
C ALA A 156 11.69 7.31 -10.16
N ALA A 157 10.41 7.43 -10.52
CA ALA A 157 9.40 8.01 -9.63
C ALA A 157 9.14 7.14 -8.40
N VAL A 158 9.00 5.82 -8.57
CA VAL A 158 8.80 4.87 -7.46
C VAL A 158 10.00 4.87 -6.51
N LEU A 159 11.23 4.84 -7.03
CA LEU A 159 12.46 4.94 -6.25
C LEU A 159 12.52 6.25 -5.44
N THR A 160 12.14 7.36 -6.07
CA THR A 160 12.10 8.68 -5.40
C THR A 160 11.07 8.70 -4.26
N LEU A 161 9.90 8.09 -4.47
CA LEU A 161 8.84 8.07 -3.46
C LEU A 161 9.16 7.14 -2.29
N ASP A 162 9.75 5.97 -2.55
CA ASP A 162 10.17 5.06 -1.47
C ASP A 162 11.26 5.68 -0.60
N ALA A 163 12.23 6.37 -1.20
CA ALA A 163 13.29 7.07 -0.48
C ALA A 163 12.79 8.23 0.42
N GLN A 164 11.54 8.68 0.26
CA GLN A 164 10.95 9.72 1.10
C GLN A 164 10.25 9.17 2.35
N ARG A 165 10.05 7.86 2.47
CA ARG A 165 9.34 7.24 3.59
C ARG A 165 10.14 7.35 4.88
N ASP A 166 9.44 7.50 6.00
CA ASP A 166 10.04 7.25 7.31
C ASP A 166 10.30 5.74 7.44
N SER A 167 11.45 5.37 8.02
CA SER A 167 11.67 3.98 8.42
C SER A 167 10.78 3.63 9.61
N TRP A 168 10.45 2.36 9.75
CA TRP A 168 9.61 1.89 10.86
C TRP A 168 10.22 2.20 12.22
N GLU A 169 11.54 2.06 12.37
CA GLU A 169 12.25 2.38 13.61
C GLU A 169 12.11 3.87 13.98
N VAL A 170 12.13 4.76 12.98
CA VAL A 170 11.90 6.20 13.19
C VAL A 170 10.46 6.46 13.66
N VAL A 171 9.48 5.76 13.09
CA VAL A 171 8.07 5.89 13.48
C VAL A 171 7.84 5.39 14.91
N VAL A 172 8.36 4.20 15.27
CA VAL A 172 8.23 3.63 16.62
C VAL A 172 8.88 4.54 17.66
N GLN A 173 10.07 5.08 17.37
CA GLN A 173 10.75 6.00 18.27
C GLN A 173 9.94 7.29 18.47
N ARG A 174 9.36 7.85 17.40
CA ARG A 174 8.52 9.05 17.45
C ARG A 174 7.23 8.82 18.25
N ASP A 175 6.58 7.67 18.05
CA ASP A 175 5.37 7.26 18.77
C ASP A 175 5.62 7.28 20.29
N ARG A 176 6.71 6.63 20.71
CA ARG A 176 7.14 6.57 22.10
C ARG A 176 7.50 7.93 22.69
N GLU A 177 8.18 8.78 21.92
CA GLU A 177 8.50 10.15 22.34
C GLU A 177 7.24 10.99 22.55
N TRP A 178 6.24 10.83 21.68
CA TRP A 178 4.96 11.51 21.81
C TRP A 178 4.20 11.02 23.05
N GLU A 179 4.11 9.70 23.28
CA GLU A 179 3.46 9.12 24.46
C GLU A 179 4.05 9.66 25.76
N ILE A 180 5.38 9.70 25.88
CA ILE A 180 6.09 10.27 27.03
C ILE A 180 5.80 11.76 27.18
N ALA A 181 5.78 12.52 26.08
CA ALA A 181 5.61 13.97 26.10
C ALA A 181 4.21 14.40 26.56
N VAL A 182 3.18 13.60 26.28
CA VAL A 182 1.79 13.91 26.62
C VAL A 182 1.25 13.15 27.82
N ASP A 183 2.10 12.32 28.47
CA ASP A 183 1.73 11.41 29.56
C ASP A 183 0.54 10.54 29.13
N TYR A 184 0.69 9.90 27.96
CA TYR A 184 -0.35 9.06 27.37
C TYR A 184 -0.44 7.75 28.16
N GLU A 185 -1.61 7.52 28.77
CA GLU A 185 -1.96 6.23 29.35
C GLU A 185 -2.71 5.43 28.29
N GLU A 186 -2.20 4.26 27.92
CA GLU A 186 -2.89 3.38 26.98
C GLU A 186 -4.21 2.94 27.60
N GLU A 187 -5.32 3.41 27.01
CA GLU A 187 -6.65 3.01 27.45
C GLU A 187 -6.89 1.55 27.05
N PRO A 188 -7.43 0.71 27.96
CA PRO A 188 -7.79 -0.65 27.60
C PRO A 188 -8.73 -0.64 26.39
N ILE A 189 -8.40 -1.43 25.37
CA ILE A 189 -9.26 -1.59 24.20
C ILE A 189 -10.61 -2.12 24.65
N ASP A 190 -11.68 -1.39 24.31
CA ASP A 190 -13.04 -1.89 24.49
C ASP A 190 -13.37 -2.87 23.36
N TRP A 191 -13.20 -4.17 23.65
CA TRP A 191 -13.46 -5.23 22.70
C TRP A 191 -14.95 -5.49 22.44
N SER A 192 -15.87 -4.85 23.18
CA SER A 192 -17.31 -5.03 22.95
C SER A 192 -17.75 -4.51 21.59
N GLU A 193 -17.04 -3.51 21.04
CA GLU A 193 -17.28 -3.01 19.68
C GLU A 193 -16.83 -3.99 18.59
N ALA A 194 -15.97 -4.96 18.92
CA ALA A 194 -15.54 -6.00 18.00
C ALA A 194 -16.50 -7.22 17.99
N GLU A 195 -17.56 -7.22 18.79
CA GLU A 195 -18.56 -8.29 18.76
C GLU A 195 -19.44 -8.18 17.51
N LEU A 196 -19.55 -9.28 16.75
CA LEU A 196 -20.47 -9.34 15.61
C LEU A 196 -21.90 -9.13 16.08
N SER A 197 -22.61 -8.21 15.42
CA SER A 197 -24.04 -8.02 15.64
C SER A 197 -24.85 -9.27 15.24
N ASP A 198 -26.04 -9.45 15.81
CA ASP A 198 -26.95 -10.53 15.40
C ASP A 198 -27.26 -10.48 13.89
N GLU A 199 -27.29 -9.28 13.30
CA GLU A 199 -27.52 -9.10 11.87
C GLU A 199 -26.34 -9.61 11.03
N ASP A 200 -25.10 -9.38 11.48
CA ASP A 200 -23.90 -9.84 10.78
C ASP A 200 -23.73 -11.35 10.93
N LYS A 201 -23.95 -11.89 12.15
CA LYS A 201 -23.97 -13.35 12.37
C LYS A 201 -25.01 -14.04 11.48
N ALA A 202 -26.16 -13.41 11.21
CA ALA A 202 -27.16 -13.98 10.31
C ALA A 202 -26.74 -14.05 8.83
N LYS A 203 -25.71 -13.29 8.42
CA LYS A 203 -25.17 -13.25 7.05
C LYS A 203 -23.96 -14.18 6.86
N MET A 204 -23.42 -14.72 7.95
CA MET A 204 -22.21 -15.54 7.96
C MET A 204 -22.53 -17.01 8.25
N SER A 205 -21.67 -17.91 7.76
CA SER A 205 -21.71 -19.31 8.16
C SER A 205 -21.19 -19.48 9.60
N ALA A 206 -21.53 -20.61 10.22
CA ALA A 206 -21.04 -20.92 11.57
C ALA A 206 -19.51 -21.04 11.64
N GLU A 207 -18.87 -21.46 10.54
CA GLU A 207 -17.41 -21.55 10.42
C GLU A 207 -16.77 -20.15 10.39
N GLU A 208 -17.29 -19.24 9.55
CA GLU A 208 -16.81 -17.85 9.48
C GLU A 208 -16.99 -17.09 10.80
N ILE A 209 -18.08 -17.35 11.54
CA ILE A 209 -18.30 -16.77 12.87
C ILE A 209 -17.23 -17.29 13.85
N ALA A 210 -16.99 -18.60 13.86
CA ALA A 210 -16.00 -19.22 14.74
C ALA A 210 -14.57 -18.72 14.45
N ASP A 211 -14.21 -18.59 13.17
CA ASP A 211 -12.92 -18.06 12.75
C ASP A 211 -12.76 -16.59 13.16
N TYR A 212 -13.81 -15.78 13.03
CA TYR A 212 -13.80 -14.39 13.47
C TYR A 212 -13.65 -14.28 15.00
N GLU A 213 -14.43 -15.05 15.76
CA GLU A 213 -14.37 -15.07 17.23
C GLU A 213 -12.98 -15.51 17.73
N ALA A 214 -12.38 -16.53 17.10
CA ALA A 214 -11.01 -16.95 17.40
C ALA A 214 -9.98 -15.86 17.10
N MET A 215 -10.10 -15.15 15.97
CA MET A 215 -9.21 -14.03 15.63
C MET A 215 -9.29 -12.90 16.67
N ILE A 216 -10.49 -12.58 17.17
CA ILE A 216 -10.66 -11.57 18.23
C ILE A 216 -10.05 -12.05 19.55
N GLU A 217 -10.26 -13.31 19.92
CA GLU A 217 -9.65 -13.90 21.12
C GLU A 217 -8.12 -13.89 21.05
N ASP A 218 -7.53 -14.24 19.91
CA ASP A 218 -6.08 -14.18 19.69
C ASP A 218 -5.57 -12.73 19.81
N ALA A 219 -6.27 -11.75 19.23
CA ALA A 219 -5.91 -10.34 19.32
C ALA A 219 -6.00 -9.78 20.76
N GLN A 220 -6.98 -10.25 21.54
CA GLN A 220 -7.14 -9.89 22.95
C GLN A 220 -5.99 -10.41 23.81
N ASN A 221 -5.51 -11.62 23.52
CA ASN A 221 -4.49 -12.31 24.31
C ASN A 221 -3.05 -12.06 23.81
N MET A 222 -2.90 -11.35 22.69
CA MET A 222 -1.60 -11.02 22.10
C MET A 222 -0.79 -10.12 23.03
N SER A 223 0.41 -10.58 23.40
CA SER A 223 1.39 -9.81 24.17
C SER A 223 1.96 -8.63 23.39
N ASP A 224 2.56 -7.67 24.09
CA ASP A 224 3.19 -6.51 23.44
C ASP A 224 4.32 -6.93 22.49
N ASP A 225 5.12 -7.94 22.85
CA ASP A 225 6.19 -8.47 22.01
C ASP A 225 5.63 -9.08 20.71
N GLU A 226 4.53 -9.85 20.79
CA GLU A 226 3.85 -10.40 19.62
C GLU A 226 3.23 -9.31 18.73
N ARG A 227 2.70 -8.23 19.33
CA ARG A 227 2.21 -7.06 18.58
C ARG A 227 3.34 -6.35 17.83
N VAL A 228 4.50 -6.20 18.46
CA VAL A 228 5.70 -5.63 17.82
C VAL A 228 6.13 -6.51 16.65
N GLU A 229 6.24 -7.82 16.85
CA GLU A 229 6.58 -8.77 15.78
C GLU A 229 5.57 -8.72 14.62
N MET A 230 4.27 -8.67 14.93
CA MET A 230 3.22 -8.54 13.92
C MET A 230 3.37 -7.25 13.10
N ASN A 231 3.73 -6.14 13.74
CA ASN A 231 3.95 -4.87 13.05
C ASN A 231 5.20 -4.92 12.16
N ASP A 232 6.30 -5.53 12.63
CA ASP A 232 7.52 -5.71 11.84
C ASP A 232 7.25 -6.60 10.61
N LEU A 233 6.47 -7.66 10.79
CA LEU A 233 6.01 -8.51 9.68
C LEU A 233 5.18 -7.71 8.67
N CYS A 234 4.26 -6.86 9.16
CA CYS A 234 3.49 -5.99 8.28
C CYS A 234 4.38 -5.02 7.51
N GLU A 235 5.33 -4.33 8.16
CA GLU A 235 6.27 -3.44 7.47
C GLU A 235 7.08 -4.19 6.40
N ASN A 236 7.63 -5.35 6.75
CA ASN A 236 8.42 -6.16 5.81
C ASN A 236 7.60 -6.58 4.58
N ARG A 237 6.30 -6.89 4.74
CA ARG A 237 5.42 -7.15 3.58
C ARG A 237 5.31 -5.94 2.66
N HIS A 238 5.17 -4.74 3.22
CA HIS A 238 5.06 -3.51 2.44
C HIS A 238 6.36 -3.20 1.69
N ILE A 239 7.50 -3.30 2.37
CA ILE A 239 8.83 -3.14 1.77
C ILE A 239 9.03 -4.18 0.65
N CYS A 240 8.66 -5.44 0.90
CA CYS A 240 8.81 -6.53 -0.06
C CYS A 240 8.03 -6.24 -1.34
N VAL A 241 6.74 -5.90 -1.23
CA VAL A 241 5.87 -5.64 -2.39
C VAL A 241 6.31 -4.40 -3.18
N MET A 242 6.82 -3.37 -2.48
CA MET A 242 7.41 -2.18 -3.11
C MET A 242 8.69 -2.51 -3.89
N ARG A 243 9.62 -3.24 -3.27
CA ARG A 243 10.88 -3.64 -3.92
C ARG A 243 10.64 -4.61 -5.08
N LEU A 244 9.67 -5.51 -4.97
CA LEU A 244 9.24 -6.36 -6.08
C LEU A 244 8.73 -5.54 -7.26
N LEU A 245 7.96 -4.47 -7.03
CA LEU A 245 7.53 -3.56 -8.10
C LEU A 245 8.75 -2.88 -8.76
N MET A 246 9.72 -2.40 -7.98
CA MET A 246 10.92 -1.76 -8.52
C MET A 246 11.73 -2.72 -9.40
N VAL A 247 11.95 -3.96 -8.93
CA VAL A 247 12.69 -4.98 -9.66
C VAL A 247 11.94 -5.42 -10.93
N ASP A 248 10.61 -5.62 -10.88
CA ASP A 248 9.79 -5.90 -12.07
C ASP A 248 9.92 -4.80 -13.13
N LEU A 249 9.80 -3.53 -12.72
CA LEU A 249 9.96 -2.39 -13.63
C LEU A 249 11.38 -2.34 -14.20
N ALA A 250 12.41 -2.58 -13.38
CA ALA A 250 13.80 -2.60 -13.83
C ALA A 250 14.07 -3.71 -14.86
N ILE A 251 13.53 -4.90 -14.65
CA ILE A 251 13.59 -6.01 -15.61
C ILE A 251 12.96 -5.61 -16.95
N ARG A 252 11.82 -4.92 -16.93
CA ARG A 252 11.15 -4.43 -18.16
C ARG A 252 11.93 -3.34 -18.86
N VAL A 253 12.56 -2.43 -18.11
CA VAL A 253 13.47 -1.41 -18.67
C VAL A 253 14.65 -2.09 -19.35
N TYR A 254 15.28 -3.06 -18.68
CA TYR A 254 16.38 -3.85 -19.24
C TYR A 254 15.96 -4.54 -20.54
N GLN A 255 14.83 -5.26 -20.55
CA GLN A 255 14.29 -5.92 -21.73
C GLN A 255 14.10 -4.94 -22.90
N GLY A 256 13.56 -3.76 -22.63
CA GLY A 256 13.39 -2.74 -23.68
C GLY A 256 14.69 -2.17 -24.22
N MET A 257 15.78 -2.23 -23.46
CA MET A 257 17.12 -1.78 -23.89
C MET A 257 17.89 -2.86 -24.66
N THR A 258 17.72 -4.13 -24.31
CA THR A 258 18.53 -5.26 -24.81
C THR A 258 17.78 -6.23 -25.72
N GLU A 259 16.46 -6.07 -25.84
CA GLU A 259 15.55 -7.00 -26.52
C GLU A 259 15.46 -8.39 -25.85
N SER A 260 16.03 -8.56 -24.64
CA SER A 260 15.97 -9.81 -23.88
C SER A 260 15.85 -9.55 -22.37
N TYR A 261 15.18 -10.43 -21.63
CA TYR A 261 15.24 -10.40 -20.17
C TYR A 261 16.67 -10.63 -19.65
N PRO A 262 17.01 -10.10 -18.45
CA PRO A 262 18.29 -10.40 -17.84
C PRO A 262 18.37 -11.89 -17.47
N GLU A 263 19.56 -12.47 -17.53
CA GLU A 263 19.82 -13.85 -17.07
C GLU A 263 19.80 -13.93 -15.54
N THR A 264 20.28 -12.86 -14.89
CA THR A 264 20.34 -12.72 -13.43
C THR A 264 20.05 -11.27 -13.03
N LEU A 265 19.62 -11.02 -11.78
CA LEU A 265 19.26 -9.67 -11.34
C LEU A 265 20.44 -8.70 -11.31
N GLU A 266 21.68 -9.19 -11.17
CA GLU A 266 22.89 -8.36 -11.15
C GLU A 266 23.12 -7.63 -12.48
N GLN A 267 22.58 -8.14 -13.59
CA GLN A 267 22.66 -7.47 -14.89
C GLN A 267 21.87 -6.16 -14.94
N LEU A 268 20.98 -5.91 -13.97
CA LEU A 268 20.29 -4.63 -13.82
C LEU A 268 21.24 -3.50 -13.38
N VAL A 269 22.41 -3.84 -12.83
CA VAL A 269 23.40 -2.89 -12.27
C VAL A 269 24.62 -2.79 -13.20
N PRO A 270 25.23 -1.59 -13.38
CA PRO A 270 24.79 -0.29 -12.87
C PRO A 270 23.82 0.45 -13.81
N GLY A 271 23.36 -0.21 -14.88
CA GLY A 271 22.68 0.47 -15.99
C GLY A 271 21.25 0.92 -15.70
N VAL A 272 20.46 0.07 -15.06
CA VAL A 272 19.03 0.32 -14.76
C VAL A 272 18.84 0.70 -13.29
N LEU A 273 19.54 0.01 -12.39
CA LEU A 273 19.54 0.24 -10.95
C LEU A 273 20.96 0.55 -10.45
N GLU A 274 21.05 1.32 -9.37
CA GLU A 274 22.32 1.54 -8.65
C GLU A 274 22.73 0.28 -7.88
N THR A 275 21.77 -0.35 -7.21
CA THR A 275 21.90 -1.65 -6.53
C THR A 275 20.60 -2.44 -6.69
N VAL A 276 20.68 -3.78 -6.63
CA VAL A 276 19.48 -4.62 -6.58
C VAL A 276 18.91 -4.57 -5.15
N PRO A 277 17.64 -4.17 -4.95
CA PRO A 277 17.02 -4.22 -3.63
C PRO A 277 16.91 -5.67 -3.13
N LEU A 278 17.35 -5.90 -1.89
CA LEU A 278 17.23 -7.20 -1.23
C LEU A 278 15.79 -7.45 -0.75
N ASP A 279 15.41 -8.72 -0.69
CA ASP A 279 14.16 -9.15 -0.06
C ASP A 279 14.24 -8.91 1.46
N PRO A 280 13.30 -8.16 2.07
CA PRO A 280 13.35 -7.90 3.51
C PRO A 280 13.19 -9.16 4.38
N PHE A 281 12.65 -10.26 3.87
CA PHE A 281 12.48 -11.49 4.65
C PHE A 281 13.73 -12.36 4.71
N THR A 282 14.46 -12.46 3.60
CA THR A 282 15.65 -13.33 3.51
C THR A 282 16.96 -12.55 3.64
N GLN A 283 16.94 -11.24 3.40
CA GLN A 283 18.14 -10.40 3.21
C GLN A 283 19.03 -10.86 2.04
N ASP A 284 18.45 -11.60 1.10
CA ASP A 284 19.06 -12.05 -0.15
C ASP A 284 18.32 -11.45 -1.36
N ASP A 285 18.78 -11.77 -2.57
CA ASP A 285 18.07 -11.40 -3.79
C ASP A 285 16.68 -12.05 -3.88
N PHE A 286 15.74 -11.35 -4.51
CA PHE A 286 14.45 -11.94 -4.87
C PHE A 286 14.62 -13.15 -5.78
N ILE A 287 13.74 -14.14 -5.64
CA ILE A 287 13.78 -15.32 -6.48
C ILE A 287 13.32 -14.91 -7.89
N TYR A 288 14.25 -14.98 -8.84
CA TYR A 288 14.06 -14.60 -10.22
C TYR A 288 14.30 -15.79 -11.16
N GLN A 289 13.39 -16.02 -12.10
CA GLN A 289 13.53 -17.05 -13.13
C GLN A 289 13.06 -16.53 -14.50
N PRO A 290 13.94 -16.38 -15.49
CA PRO A 290 13.53 -16.04 -16.85
C PRO A 290 12.82 -17.24 -17.51
N MET A 291 11.61 -17.07 -18.05
CA MET A 291 10.83 -18.17 -18.64
C MET A 291 11.20 -18.43 -20.11
N LEU A 292 12.43 -18.88 -20.37
CA LEU A 292 12.92 -19.10 -21.74
C LEU A 292 12.37 -20.37 -22.43
N ILE A 293 11.78 -21.31 -21.68
CA ILE A 293 11.56 -22.70 -22.16
C ILE A 293 10.08 -23.04 -22.40
N VAL A 294 9.12 -22.18 -22.02
CA VAL A 294 7.69 -22.46 -22.21
C VAL A 294 7.16 -21.77 -23.47
N PRO A 295 6.78 -22.51 -24.54
CA PRO A 295 6.39 -21.94 -25.84
C PRO A 295 5.17 -21.00 -25.82
N ARG A 296 4.47 -20.90 -24.68
CA ARG A 296 3.31 -20.01 -24.50
C ARG A 296 3.61 -18.76 -23.68
N ARG A 297 4.83 -18.60 -23.14
CA ARG A 297 5.28 -17.47 -22.30
C ARG A 297 6.77 -17.16 -22.48
N ALA A 298 7.29 -17.29 -23.69
CA ALA A 298 8.70 -17.01 -23.97
C ALA A 298 9.11 -15.56 -23.66
N ASP A 299 8.12 -14.67 -23.49
CA ASP A 299 8.28 -13.25 -23.19
C ASP A 299 7.83 -12.92 -21.75
N ASP A 300 8.12 -13.78 -20.77
CA ASP A 300 7.80 -13.51 -19.37
C ASP A 300 8.89 -13.98 -18.40
N PHE A 301 8.77 -13.57 -17.15
CA PHE A 301 9.65 -13.97 -16.06
C PHE A 301 8.85 -14.25 -14.79
N LEU A 302 9.46 -14.98 -13.86
CA LEU A 302 8.96 -15.13 -12.51
C LEU A 302 9.82 -14.30 -11.56
N LEU A 303 9.18 -13.56 -10.67
CA LEU A 303 9.81 -12.76 -9.63
C LEU A 303 8.94 -12.81 -8.36
N TYR A 304 9.51 -13.23 -7.24
CA TYR A 304 8.79 -13.35 -5.97
C TYR A 304 9.73 -13.38 -4.76
N SER A 305 9.11 -13.28 -3.59
CA SER A 305 9.71 -13.50 -2.27
C SER A 305 9.12 -14.79 -1.67
N PRO A 306 9.90 -15.60 -0.93
CA PRO A 306 9.35 -16.69 -0.12
C PRO A 306 8.57 -16.18 1.12
N GLY A 307 8.55 -14.87 1.36
CA GLY A 307 7.76 -14.27 2.42
C GLY A 307 8.25 -14.61 3.84
N PRO A 308 7.42 -14.38 4.86
CA PRO A 308 7.75 -14.62 6.27
C PRO A 308 8.24 -16.04 6.59
N SER A 309 7.76 -17.06 5.87
CA SER A 309 8.16 -18.46 6.10
C SER A 309 9.59 -18.74 5.62
N GLN A 310 10.13 -17.90 4.74
CA GLN A 310 11.43 -18.05 4.08
C GLN A 310 11.58 -19.39 3.32
N GLN A 311 10.46 -20.07 3.02
CA GLN A 311 10.45 -21.34 2.32
C GLN A 311 10.08 -21.13 0.84
N ASP A 312 10.98 -21.52 -0.06
CA ASP A 312 10.69 -21.53 -1.48
C ASP A 312 9.82 -22.74 -1.86
N HIS A 313 8.61 -22.48 -2.34
CA HIS A 313 7.68 -23.48 -2.86
C HIS A 313 7.77 -23.68 -4.38
N GLY A 314 8.86 -23.24 -5.02
CA GLY A 314 9.16 -23.45 -6.43
C GLY A 314 8.10 -22.82 -7.33
N ALA A 315 7.74 -21.56 -7.07
CA ALA A 315 6.66 -20.83 -7.76
C ALA A 315 5.24 -21.37 -7.54
N THR A 316 5.05 -22.34 -6.65
CA THR A 316 3.71 -22.87 -6.33
C THR A 316 3.09 -22.01 -5.24
N PHE A 317 2.37 -20.99 -5.66
CA PHE A 317 1.65 -20.11 -4.74
C PHE A 317 0.33 -20.77 -4.32
N GLY A 318 0.13 -20.93 -3.01
CA GLY A 318 -1.14 -21.37 -2.43
C GLY A 318 -2.26 -20.33 -2.58
N PRO A 319 -3.46 -20.57 -2.00
CA PRO A 319 -4.47 -19.53 -1.91
C PRO A 319 -3.92 -18.33 -1.12
N PHE A 320 -4.46 -17.12 -1.37
CA PHE A 320 -3.94 -15.89 -0.77
C PHE A 320 -3.73 -15.94 0.76
N PRO A 321 -4.60 -16.57 1.58
CA PRO A 321 -4.33 -16.72 3.01
C PRO A 321 -3.06 -17.53 3.32
N ALA A 322 -2.74 -18.55 2.51
CA ALA A 322 -1.52 -19.32 2.64
C ALA A 322 -0.28 -18.47 2.28
N VAL A 323 -0.37 -17.69 1.20
CA VAL A 323 0.71 -16.78 0.75
C VAL A 323 0.88 -15.56 1.67
N ALA A 324 -0.21 -15.13 2.31
CA ALA A 324 -0.22 -14.03 3.25
C ALA A 324 0.29 -14.48 4.61
N ALA A 325 0.12 -15.74 5.02
CA ALA A 325 0.72 -16.28 6.24
C ALA A 325 2.21 -16.66 6.06
N GLY A 326 2.67 -16.87 4.83
CA GLY A 326 4.02 -17.29 4.47
C GLY A 326 4.00 -18.16 3.22
#